data_AF-A0A2X1QL89-F1
#
_entry.id   AF-A0A2X1QL89-F1
#
_cell.length_a   1.000
_cell.length_b   1.000
_cell.length_c   1.000
_cell.angle_alpha   90.00
_cell.angle_beta   90.00
_cell.angle_gamma   90.00
#
_symmetry.space_group_name_H-M   'P 1'
#
loop_
_entity.id
_entity.type
_entity.pdbx_description
1 polymer ?
#
loop_
_entity_poly.entity_id
_entity_poly.type
_entity_poly.pdbx_seq_one_letter_code
_entity_poly.pdbx_strand_id
1 'polypeptide(L)'
;MALAGAALIAAGMLFSCTSKAPKSLVTPPNAAAVKAGQAHREPVRGVWLTTVSRLDWPPVGSIIASTPESRITQQKLARIAKLDNLQRLGINTVFSR
;
A
#
# COMPACT_ATOMS: atom_id res chain seq x y z
N MET A 1 63.83 12.48 14.92
CA MET A 1 63.00 13.65 14.54
C MET A 1 61.92 13.35 13.48
N ALA A 2 61.84 12.15 12.88
CA ALA A 2 60.84 11.87 11.83
C ALA A 2 59.52 11.25 12.35
N LEU A 3 59.52 10.59 13.51
CA LEU A 3 58.36 9.85 14.02
C LEU A 3 57.32 10.75 14.73
N ALA A 4 57.75 11.85 15.33
CA ALA A 4 56.87 12.78 16.05
C ALA A 4 56.06 13.70 15.11
N GLY A 5 56.59 13.99 13.92
CA GLY A 5 55.91 14.84 12.93
C GLY A 5 54.70 14.17 12.30
N ALA A 6 54.78 12.86 12.02
CA ALA A 6 53.68 12.11 11.40
C ALA A 6 52.47 11.95 12.34
N ALA A 7 52.70 11.82 13.64
CA ALA A 7 51.64 11.65 14.64
C ALA A 7 50.79 12.92 14.83
N LEU A 8 51.39 14.11 14.70
CA LEU A 8 50.69 15.39 14.84
C LEU A 8 49.79 15.72 13.64
N ILE A 9 50.17 15.30 12.43
CA ILE A 9 49.36 15.52 11.22
C ILE A 9 48.11 14.63 11.21
N ALA A 10 48.22 13.38 11.67
CA ALA A 10 47.09 12.45 11.75
C ALA A 10 46.03 12.88 12.80
N ALA A 11 46.46 13.49 13.91
CA ALA A 11 45.54 13.98 14.95
C ALA A 11 44.80 15.25 14.53
N GLY A 12 45.41 16.12 13.71
CA GLY A 12 44.78 17.36 13.22
C GLY A 12 43.64 17.12 12.23
N MET A 13 43.68 16.04 11.45
CA MET A 13 42.65 15.72 10.45
C MET A 13 41.31 15.26 11.04
N LEU A 14 41.27 14.82 12.29
CA LEU A 14 40.05 14.33 12.95
C LEU A 14 39.15 15.46 13.50
N PHE A 15 39.66 16.69 13.62
CA PHE A 15 38.88 17.83 14.13
C PHE A 15 38.11 18.61 13.05
N SER A 16 38.32 18.31 11.76
CA SER A 16 37.68 19.06 10.65
C SER A 16 36.35 18.49 10.18
N CYS A 17 35.82 17.42 10.79
CA CYS A 17 34.52 16.85 10.45
C CYS A 17 33.37 17.45 11.30
N THR A 18 33.27 18.77 11.38
CA THR A 18 32.05 19.41 11.88
C THR A 18 30.99 19.46 10.77
N SER A 19 30.32 18.32 10.57
CA SER A 19 29.17 18.21 9.67
C SER A 19 27.98 18.92 10.31
N LYS A 20 27.75 20.18 9.93
CA LYS A 20 26.48 20.84 10.23
C LYS A 20 25.44 20.25 9.28
N ALA A 21 24.50 19.48 9.83
CA ALA A 21 23.44 18.87 9.03
C ALA A 21 22.74 19.95 8.18
N PRO A 22 22.54 19.72 6.87
CA PRO A 22 21.87 20.68 6.01
C PRO A 22 20.45 20.93 6.51
N LYS A 23 20.03 22.19 6.50
CA LYS A 23 18.64 22.54 6.82
C LYS A 23 17.73 21.90 5.76
N SER A 24 16.80 21.06 6.19
CA SER A 24 15.79 20.46 5.31
C SER A 24 15.06 21.57 4.55
N LEU A 25 15.10 21.52 3.21
CA LEU A 25 14.30 22.38 2.33
C LEU A 25 12.85 21.90 2.20
N VAL A 26 12.53 20.74 2.77
CA VAL A 26 11.18 20.20 2.79
C VAL A 26 10.47 20.75 4.02
N THR A 27 9.40 21.51 3.80
CA THR A 27 8.47 21.92 4.84
C THR A 27 7.90 20.67 5.50
N PRO A 28 8.08 20.48 6.82
CA PRO A 28 7.48 19.35 7.51
C PRO A 28 5.95 19.46 7.40
N PRO A 29 5.24 18.34 7.16
CA PRO A 29 3.80 18.37 7.05
C PRO A 29 3.20 18.96 8.34
N ASN A 30 2.24 19.89 8.19
CA ASN A 30 1.53 20.47 9.31
C ASN A 30 0.81 19.35 10.08
N ALA A 31 1.25 19.06 11.30
CA ALA A 31 0.70 18.00 12.14
C ALA A 31 -0.81 18.16 12.39
N ALA A 32 -1.34 19.39 12.36
CA ALA A 32 -2.78 19.65 12.47
C ALA A 32 -3.55 19.24 11.20
N ALA A 33 -2.96 19.45 10.02
CA ALA A 33 -3.55 19.05 8.74
C ALA A 33 -3.55 17.52 8.55
N VAL A 34 -2.50 16.84 9.04
CA VAL A 34 -2.41 15.36 9.04
C VAL A 34 -3.49 14.75 9.94
N LYS A 35 -3.73 15.32 11.13
CA LYS A 35 -4.80 14.87 12.04
C LYS A 35 -6.20 15.10 11.45
N ALA A 36 -6.44 16.24 10.81
CA ALA A 36 -7.74 16.56 10.22
C ALA A 36 -8.12 15.60 9.06
N GLY A 37 -7.16 15.17 8.24
CA GLY A 37 -7.40 14.21 7.15
C GLY A 37 -7.67 12.78 7.61
N GLN A 38 -7.22 12.41 8.81
CA GLN A 38 -7.36 11.07 9.39
C GLN A 38 -8.58 10.94 10.32
N ALA A 39 -9.12 12.05 10.83
CA ALA A 39 -10.18 12.05 11.84
C ALA A 39 -11.55 11.55 11.34
N HIS A 40 -11.75 11.41 10.02
CA HIS A 40 -13.09 11.18 9.46
C HIS A 40 -13.18 10.09 8.38
N ARG A 41 -12.17 9.23 8.25
CA ARG A 41 -12.21 8.07 7.34
C ARG A 41 -12.24 6.79 8.15
N GLU A 42 -13.28 5.98 7.94
CA GLU A 42 -13.25 4.59 8.40
C GLU A 42 -12.01 3.89 7.81
N PRO A 43 -11.31 3.04 8.60
CA PRO A 43 -10.22 2.24 8.07
C PRO A 43 -10.65 1.43 6.86
N VAL A 44 -9.88 1.48 5.78
CA VAL A 44 -10.14 0.69 4.57
C VAL A 44 -9.87 -0.77 4.87
N ARG A 45 -10.89 -1.61 4.73
CA ARG A 45 -10.85 -3.07 4.83
C ARG A 45 -11.15 -3.61 3.44
N GLY A 46 -10.10 -3.65 2.62
CA GLY A 46 -10.19 -3.92 1.20
C GLY A 46 -9.86 -5.37 0.82
N VAL A 47 -10.49 -5.88 -0.25
CA VAL A 47 -10.15 -7.16 -0.89
C VAL A 47 -9.95 -6.96 -2.39
N TRP A 48 -8.96 -7.65 -2.96
CA TRP A 48 -8.79 -7.72 -4.41
C TRP A 48 -9.71 -8.79 -5.00
N LEU A 49 -10.49 -8.42 -6.01
CA LEU A 49 -11.33 -9.32 -6.78
C LEU A 49 -10.79 -9.39 -8.20
N THR A 50 -9.89 -10.34 -8.44
CA THR A 50 -9.20 -10.48 -9.71
C THR A 50 -9.99 -11.34 -10.71
N THR A 51 -10.04 -10.86 -11.95
CA THR A 51 -10.66 -11.57 -13.08
C THR A 51 -9.64 -12.29 -13.96
N VAL A 52 -8.37 -11.87 -13.88
CA VAL A 52 -7.26 -12.47 -14.62
C VAL A 52 -7.14 -13.94 -14.25
N SER A 53 -7.13 -14.80 -15.27
CA SER A 53 -7.07 -16.26 -15.11
C SER A 53 -8.16 -16.86 -14.21
N ARG A 54 -9.24 -16.12 -13.91
CA ARG A 54 -10.34 -16.51 -13.01
C ARG A 54 -9.88 -16.81 -11.58
N LEU A 55 -8.86 -16.12 -11.10
CA LEU A 55 -8.30 -16.35 -9.77
C LEU A 55 -9.35 -16.12 -8.67
N ASP A 56 -10.15 -15.05 -8.75
CA ASP A 56 -11.23 -14.81 -7.77
C ASP A 56 -12.65 -14.84 -8.37
N TRP A 57 -12.77 -14.51 -9.66
CA TRP A 57 -14.04 -14.30 -10.36
C TRP A 57 -13.88 -14.48 -11.89
N PRO A 58 -14.89 -14.96 -12.64
CA PRO A 58 -16.11 -15.65 -12.19
C PRO A 58 -15.86 -17.11 -11.80
N PRO A 59 -16.79 -17.75 -11.06
CA PRO A 59 -16.65 -19.16 -10.67
C PRO A 59 -16.69 -20.07 -11.90
N VAL A 60 -15.91 -21.15 -11.85
CA VAL A 60 -15.75 -22.13 -12.96
C VAL A 60 -17.09 -22.65 -13.46
N GLY A 61 -18.01 -22.96 -12.55
CA GLY A 61 -19.35 -23.46 -12.88
C GLY A 61 -20.18 -22.51 -13.76
N SER A 62 -19.89 -21.21 -13.74
CA SER A 62 -20.60 -20.23 -14.58
C SER A 62 -20.09 -20.14 -16.01
N ILE A 63 -18.91 -20.69 -16.29
CA ILE A 63 -18.33 -20.70 -17.65
C ILE A 63 -18.97 -21.79 -18.51
N ILE A 64 -19.39 -22.88 -17.88
CA ILE A 64 -19.89 -24.11 -18.53
C ILE A 64 -21.38 -23.98 -18.90
N ALA A 65 -22.06 -22.92 -18.47
CA ALA A 65 -23.47 -22.71 -18.76
C ALA A 65 -23.74 -22.68 -20.28
N SER A 66 -24.78 -23.41 -20.69
CA SER A 66 -25.07 -23.76 -22.09
C SER A 66 -25.48 -22.56 -22.95
N THR A 67 -26.00 -21.50 -22.33
CA THR A 67 -26.42 -20.28 -23.03
C THR A 67 -25.77 -19.03 -22.44
N PRO A 68 -25.57 -17.96 -23.24
CA PRO A 68 -25.07 -16.69 -22.75
C PRO A 68 -25.91 -16.09 -21.60
N GLU A 69 -27.24 -16.21 -21.67
CA GLU A 69 -28.17 -15.66 -20.69
C GLU A 69 -28.05 -16.38 -19.34
N SER A 70 -27.94 -17.72 -19.39
CA SER A 70 -27.74 -18.54 -18.19
C SER A 70 -26.40 -18.21 -17.53
N ARG A 71 -25.33 -18.09 -18.32
CA ARG A 71 -24.01 -17.65 -17.86
C ARG A 71 -24.05 -16.29 -17.19
N ILE A 72 -24.66 -15.29 -17.83
CA ILE A 72 -24.77 -13.93 -17.27
C ILE A 72 -25.53 -13.95 -15.96
N THR A 73 -26.63 -14.69 -15.89
CA THR A 73 -27.46 -14.81 -14.69
C THR A 73 -26.68 -15.43 -13.54
N GLN A 74 -26.02 -16.55 -13.79
CA GLN A 74 -25.22 -17.25 -12.78
C GLN A 74 -24.04 -16.39 -12.29
N GLN A 75 -23.39 -15.66 -13.19
CA GLN A 75 -22.33 -14.71 -12.84
C GLN A 75 -22.87 -13.54 -12.02
N LYS A 76 -24.04 -12.98 -12.33
CA LYS A 76 -24.61 -11.92 -11.48
C LYS A 76 -24.91 -12.43 -10.07
N LEU A 77 -25.55 -13.59 -9.97
CA LEU A 77 -25.90 -14.20 -8.68
C LEU A 77 -24.67 -14.51 -7.83
N ALA A 78 -23.65 -15.16 -8.40
CA ALA A 78 -22.44 -15.47 -7.64
C ALA A 78 -21.63 -14.21 -7.26
N ARG A 79 -21.74 -13.11 -8.03
CA ARG A 79 -21.10 -11.84 -7.66
C ARG A 79 -21.81 -11.22 -6.45
N ILE A 80 -23.14 -11.17 -6.48
CA ILE A 80 -23.95 -10.66 -5.37
C ILE A 80 -23.63 -11.46 -4.10
N ALA A 81 -23.70 -12.79 -4.17
CA ALA A 81 -23.39 -13.65 -3.03
C ALA A 81 -21.98 -13.43 -2.45
N LYS A 82 -20.97 -13.20 -3.31
CA LYS A 82 -19.61 -12.90 -2.85
C LYS A 82 -19.52 -11.52 -2.19
N LEU A 83 -20.16 -10.50 -2.75
CA LEU A 83 -20.19 -9.16 -2.16
C LEU A 83 -20.94 -9.14 -0.82
N ASP A 84 -22.07 -9.83 -0.71
CA ASP A 84 -22.83 -9.96 0.53
C ASP A 84 -22.00 -10.63 1.64
N ASN A 85 -21.24 -11.68 1.28
CA ASN A 85 -20.35 -12.34 2.21
C ASN A 85 -19.23 -11.40 2.69
N LEU A 86 -18.59 -10.67 1.77
CA LEU A 86 -17.55 -9.70 2.10
C LEU A 86 -18.08 -8.60 3.02
N GLN A 87 -19.27 -8.06 2.71
CA GLN A 87 -19.93 -7.06 3.55
C GLN A 87 -20.21 -7.60 4.96
N ARG A 88 -20.73 -8.84 5.07
CA ARG A 88 -20.96 -9.51 6.36
C ARG A 88 -19.68 -9.68 7.18
N LEU A 89 -18.55 -9.87 6.52
CA LEU A 89 -17.21 -9.93 7.14
C LEU A 89 -16.62 -8.56 7.46
N GLY A 90 -17.34 -7.47 7.16
CA GLY A 90 -16.94 -6.10 7.42
C GLY A 90 -16.05 -5.49 6.34
N ILE A 91 -15.79 -6.17 5.21
CA ILE A 91 -15.06 -5.59 4.09
C ILE A 91 -15.86 -4.40 3.53
N ASN A 92 -15.20 -3.26 3.35
CA ASN A 92 -15.83 -2.00 2.92
C ASN A 92 -15.29 -1.50 1.59
N THR A 93 -14.36 -2.22 0.96
CA THR A 93 -13.78 -1.83 -0.34
C THR A 93 -13.42 -3.07 -1.15
N VAL A 94 -13.75 -3.07 -2.44
CA VAL A 94 -13.32 -4.11 -3.38
C VAL A 94 -12.51 -3.46 -4.48
N PHE A 95 -11.32 -3.99 -4.74
CA PHE A 95 -10.47 -3.57 -5.85
C PHE A 95 -10.63 -4.57 -7.00
N SER A 96 -11.14 -4.12 -8.14
CA SER A 96 -11.23 -4.93 -9.34
C SER A 96 -10.37 -4.32 -10.44
N ARG A 97 -9.53 -5.14 -11.08
CA ARG A 97 -8.79 -4.78 -12.30
C ARG A 97 -9.21 -5.67 -13.45
#